data_AF-A0A2A6RHP2-F1
#
_entry.id   AF-A0A2A6RHP2-F1
#
_cell.length_a   1.000
_cell.length_b   1.000
_cell.length_c   1.000
_cell.angle_alpha   90.00
_cell.angle_beta   90.00
_cell.angle_gamma   90.00
#
_symmetry.space_group_name_H-M   'P 1'
#
loop_
_entity.id
_entity.type
_entity.pdbx_description
1 polymer ?
#
loop_
_entity_poly.entity_id
_entity_poly.type
_entity_poly.pdbx_seq_one_letter_code
_entity_poly.pdbx_strand_id
1 'polypeptide(L)'
;MIDHTKPNAPPPKQRGQSLPLAALMMPVLVAFVLMAIEVSERWLQVAMIQDALQHATRSAVQQLDYSAFARNEMGLRATGDCINVTTVGAAGGPCAAVIAVADQILRTNLRGVRGISGATPNAAIDAAAATVRWSVFPNGGTCSVGGRTVSSPAPDIPLICAEMRPVMTGIVGWGDFTPLIIAADVLDPAR
;
A
#
# COMPACT_ATOMS: atom_id res chain seq x y z
N MET A 1 9.31 -44.71 -74.81
CA MET A 1 9.99 -43.46 -74.38
C MET A 1 8.95 -42.65 -73.62
N ILE A 2 8.86 -42.87 -72.31
CA ILE A 2 7.91 -42.23 -71.41
C ILE A 2 8.75 -41.27 -70.57
N ASP A 3 8.56 -39.97 -70.76
CA ASP A 3 9.26 -38.95 -69.98
C ASP A 3 8.46 -38.70 -68.69
N HIS A 4 8.99 -39.22 -67.58
CA HIS A 4 8.45 -39.03 -66.23
C HIS A 4 8.71 -37.59 -65.80
N THR A 5 7.69 -36.76 -66.00
CA THR A 5 7.63 -35.37 -65.59
C THR A 5 7.84 -35.20 -64.08
N LYS A 6 8.67 -34.19 -63.78
CA LYS A 6 9.11 -33.63 -62.49
C LYS A 6 8.17 -33.83 -61.28
N PRO A 7 8.74 -34.07 -60.07
CA PRO A 7 7.98 -34.00 -58.83
C PRO A 7 7.55 -32.56 -58.49
N ASN A 8 6.32 -32.46 -57.98
CA ASN A 8 5.61 -31.25 -57.59
C ASN A 8 6.44 -30.31 -56.69
N ALA A 9 6.67 -29.09 -57.16
CA ALA A 9 7.15 -28.01 -56.29
C ALA A 9 6.04 -27.68 -55.27
N PRO A 10 6.38 -27.48 -53.97
CA PRO A 10 5.40 -27.03 -52.99
C PRO A 10 4.84 -25.66 -53.38
N PRO A 11 3.56 -25.38 -53.09
CA PRO A 11 2.93 -24.11 -53.47
C PRO A 11 3.73 -22.93 -52.86
N PRO A 12 3.93 -21.84 -53.61
CA PRO A 12 4.64 -20.69 -53.09
C PRO A 12 3.88 -20.13 -51.88
N LYS A 13 4.55 -19.97 -50.73
CA LYS A 13 4.04 -19.15 -49.63
C LYS A 13 3.70 -17.78 -50.20
N GLN A 14 2.43 -17.39 -50.22
CA GLN A 14 2.00 -16.09 -50.71
C GLN A 14 2.68 -15.00 -49.87
N ARG A 15 3.73 -14.40 -50.44
CA ARG A 15 4.33 -13.15 -49.93
C ARG A 15 3.25 -12.08 -49.99
N GLY A 16 2.72 -11.69 -48.83
CA GLY A 16 1.67 -10.67 -48.70
C GLY A 16 0.63 -10.94 -47.60
N GLN A 17 0.50 -12.19 -47.12
CA GLN A 17 -0.52 -12.56 -46.13
C GLN A 17 -0.15 -12.16 -44.69
N SER A 18 1.12 -11.83 -44.42
CA SER A 18 1.59 -11.39 -43.10
C SER A 18 1.20 -9.94 -42.76
N LEU A 19 1.06 -9.08 -43.77
CA LEU A 19 0.74 -7.66 -43.57
C LEU A 19 -0.66 -7.42 -42.97
N PRO A 20 -1.76 -8.04 -43.47
CA PRO A 20 -3.08 -7.88 -42.86
C PRO A 20 -3.18 -8.53 -41.48
N LEU A 21 -2.50 -9.67 -41.27
CA LEU A 21 -2.45 -10.32 -39.97
C LEU A 21 -1.75 -9.42 -38.92
N ALA A 22 -0.61 -8.82 -39.30
CA ALA A 22 0.09 -7.87 -38.44
C ALA A 22 -0.75 -6.61 -38.18
N ALA A 23 -1.43 -6.07 -39.19
CA ALA A 23 -2.31 -4.91 -39.04
C ALA A 23 -3.47 -5.16 -38.07
N LEU A 24 -3.96 -6.40 -37.98
CA LEU A 24 -5.00 -6.81 -37.02
C LEU A 24 -4.44 -7.13 -35.64
N MET A 25 -3.26 -7.77 -35.57
CA MET A 25 -2.65 -8.16 -34.30
C MET A 25 -2.03 -6.97 -33.56
N MET A 26 -1.45 -6.00 -34.26
CA MET A 26 -0.75 -4.86 -33.64
C MET A 26 -1.64 -4.05 -32.69
N PRO A 27 -2.87 -3.64 -33.05
CA PRO A 27 -3.76 -2.94 -32.12
C PRO A 27 -4.09 -3.76 -30.87
N VAL A 28 -4.31 -5.06 -31.03
CA VAL A 28 -4.61 -5.98 -29.90
C VAL A 28 -3.40 -6.07 -28.97
N LEU A 29 -2.20 -6.22 -29.52
CA LEU A 29 -0.97 -6.26 -28.73
C LEU A 29 -0.70 -4.94 -28.02
N VAL A 30 -0.93 -3.80 -28.68
CA VAL A 30 -0.80 -2.48 -28.05
C VAL A 30 -1.78 -2.33 -26.90
N ALA A 31 -3.07 -2.66 -27.10
CA ALA A 31 -4.07 -2.60 -26.04
C ALA A 31 -3.71 -3.52 -24.87
N PHE A 32 -3.21 -4.73 -25.15
CA PHE A 32 -2.76 -5.67 -24.13
C PHE A 32 -1.57 -5.13 -23.32
N VAL A 33 -0.56 -4.54 -23.99
CA VAL A 33 0.60 -3.94 -23.32
C VAL A 33 0.17 -2.76 -22.45
N LEU A 34 -0.70 -1.88 -22.95
CA LEU A 34 -1.22 -0.76 -22.16
C LEU A 34 -2.00 -1.25 -20.93
N MET A 35 -2.83 -2.27 -21.09
CA MET A 35 -3.55 -2.89 -19.97
C MET A 35 -2.57 -3.47 -18.92
N ALA A 36 -1.51 -4.15 -19.36
CA ALA A 36 -0.49 -4.68 -18.45
C ALA A 36 0.27 -3.58 -17.71
N ILE A 37 0.55 -2.45 -18.37
CA ILE A 37 1.15 -1.27 -17.74
C ILE A 37 0.21 -0.69 -16.68
N GLU A 38 -1.06 -0.47 -17.00
CA GLU A 38 -2.03 0.06 -16.03
C GLU A 38 -2.17 -0.83 -14.80
N VAL A 39 -2.30 -2.14 -15.00
CA VAL A 39 -2.35 -3.10 -13.89
C VAL A 39 -1.10 -2.97 -13.02
N SER A 40 0.09 -2.93 -13.63
CA SER A 40 1.36 -2.81 -12.92
C SER A 40 1.47 -1.51 -12.12
N GLU A 41 1.01 -0.38 -12.69
CA GLU A 41 0.97 0.89 -11.99
C GLU A 41 0.06 0.84 -10.75
N ARG A 42 -1.08 0.15 -10.83
CA ARG A 42 -1.99 0.03 -9.66
C ARG A 42 -1.35 -0.77 -8.53
N TRP A 43 -0.66 -1.86 -8.85
CA TRP A 43 0.08 -2.63 -7.85
C TRP A 43 1.19 -1.81 -7.20
N LEU A 44 1.92 -1.01 -7.99
CA LEU A 44 2.97 -0.13 -7.47
C LEU A 44 2.41 0.97 -6.57
N GLN A 45 1.26 1.58 -6.92
CA GLN A 45 0.60 2.58 -6.08
C GLN A 45 0.15 2.00 -4.74
N VAL A 46 -0.43 0.79 -4.74
CA VAL A 46 -0.78 0.07 -3.50
C VAL A 46 0.45 -0.14 -2.63
N ALA A 47 1.56 -0.58 -3.22
CA ALA A 47 2.81 -0.78 -2.50
C ALA A 47 3.35 0.53 -1.90
N MET A 48 3.28 1.65 -2.64
CA MET A 48 3.70 2.96 -2.11
C MET A 48 2.86 3.42 -0.91
N ILE A 49 1.55 3.15 -0.90
CA ILE A 49 0.69 3.44 0.26
C ILE A 49 1.07 2.54 1.44
N GLN A 50 1.32 1.26 1.18
CA GLN A 50 1.76 0.33 2.20
C GLN A 50 3.09 0.78 2.82
N ASP A 51 4.07 1.16 2.02
CA ASP A 51 5.35 1.69 2.49
C ASP A 51 5.15 2.99 3.29
N ALA A 52 4.26 3.88 2.84
CA ALA A 52 3.94 5.11 3.54
C ALA A 52 3.33 4.84 4.93
N LEU A 53 2.43 3.87 5.03
CA LEU A 53 1.80 3.45 6.28
C LEU A 53 2.81 2.76 7.21
N GLN A 54 3.63 1.86 6.69
CA GLN A 54 4.71 1.19 7.43
C GLN A 54 5.73 2.19 7.96
N HIS A 55 6.11 3.19 7.15
CA HIS A 55 7.02 4.23 7.59
C HIS A 55 6.40 5.09 8.71
N ALA A 56 5.10 5.36 8.63
CA ALA A 56 4.38 6.09 9.66
C ALA A 56 4.30 5.31 10.98
N THR A 57 3.95 4.02 10.95
CA THR A 57 3.93 3.15 12.14
C THR A 57 5.32 3.01 12.75
N ARG A 58 6.35 2.77 11.94
CA ARG A 58 7.75 2.69 12.39
C ARG A 58 8.23 3.98 13.05
N SER A 59 7.89 5.12 12.47
CA SER A 59 8.28 6.41 13.04
C SER A 59 7.51 6.73 14.32
N ALA A 60 6.25 6.29 14.39
CA ALA A 60 5.40 6.47 15.56
C ALA A 60 5.88 5.62 16.75
N VAL A 61 6.36 4.37 16.52
CA VAL A 61 6.90 3.55 17.61
C VAL A 61 8.21 4.12 18.17
N GLN A 62 8.94 4.93 17.40
CA GLN A 62 10.17 5.60 17.83
C GLN A 62 9.90 6.91 18.61
N GLN A 63 8.63 7.27 18.84
CA GLN A 63 8.23 8.40 19.70
C GLN A 63 8.48 8.07 21.18
N LEU A 64 9.72 8.16 21.61
CA LEU A 64 10.10 7.91 23.00
C LEU A 64 9.53 8.98 23.94
N ASP A 65 8.95 8.53 25.06
CA ASP A 65 8.73 9.40 26.20
C ASP A 65 10.06 9.61 26.93
N TYR A 66 10.69 10.76 26.68
CA TYR A 66 11.94 11.15 27.34
C TYR A 66 11.84 11.12 28.88
N SER A 67 10.67 11.33 29.46
CA SER A 67 10.48 11.29 30.91
C SER A 67 10.43 9.86 31.46
N ALA A 68 9.94 8.90 30.67
CA ALA A 68 10.02 7.46 30.97
C ALA A 68 11.45 6.94 30.76
N PHE A 69 12.11 7.37 29.67
CA PHE A 69 13.51 7.03 29.43
C PHE A 69 14.44 7.50 30.56
N ALA A 70 14.20 8.69 31.10
CA ALA A 70 14.93 9.21 32.26
C ALA A 70 14.74 8.38 33.55
N ARG A 71 13.72 7.51 33.60
CA ARG A 71 13.47 6.54 34.68
C ARG A 71 13.93 5.11 34.35
N ASN A 72 14.71 4.91 33.28
CA ASN A 72 15.07 3.59 32.71
C ASN A 72 13.86 2.77 32.22
N GLU A 73 12.76 3.41 31.87
CA GLU A 73 11.60 2.77 31.26
C GLU A 73 11.63 2.97 29.75
N MET A 74 11.34 1.91 28.97
CA MET A 74 11.01 2.06 27.55
C MET A 74 9.52 2.36 27.44
N GLY A 75 9.16 3.54 26.96
CA GLY A 75 7.76 3.95 26.86
C GLY A 75 7.50 4.78 25.61
N LEU A 76 6.38 4.50 24.95
CA LEU A 76 5.81 5.42 23.98
C LEU A 76 5.27 6.66 24.68
N ARG A 77 5.20 7.77 23.94
CA ARG A 77 4.47 8.99 24.37
C ARG A 77 2.94 8.79 24.36
N ALA A 78 2.45 7.70 24.94
CA ALA A 78 1.05 7.34 25.09
C ALA A 78 0.79 6.87 26.53
N THR A 79 -0.30 7.32 27.14
CA THR A 79 -0.60 7.05 28.55
C THR A 79 -1.46 5.80 28.77
N GLY A 80 -1.81 5.08 27.70
CA GLY A 80 -2.65 3.89 27.74
C GLY A 80 -2.93 3.35 26.34
N ASP A 81 -3.62 2.21 26.28
CA ASP A 81 -3.93 1.54 25.03
C ASP A 81 -5.01 2.28 24.22
N CYS A 82 -4.90 2.22 22.90
CA CYS A 82 -5.96 2.61 21.97
C CYS A 82 -6.22 1.47 21.00
N ILE A 83 -7.49 1.20 20.69
CA ILE A 83 -7.88 0.09 19.82
C ILE A 83 -8.78 0.63 18.71
N ASN A 84 -8.37 0.45 17.45
CA ASN A 84 -9.13 0.79 16.25
C ASN A 84 -9.69 2.23 16.21
N VAL A 85 -8.90 3.20 16.67
CA VAL A 85 -9.28 4.62 16.72
C VAL A 85 -8.82 5.36 15.46
N THR A 86 -9.60 6.34 15.00
CA THR A 86 -9.13 7.28 13.96
C THR A 86 -8.30 8.40 14.61
N THR A 87 -7.56 9.15 13.79
CA THR A 87 -6.85 10.36 14.25
C THR A 87 -7.78 11.33 15.00
N VAL A 88 -9.00 11.54 14.48
CA VAL A 88 -10.01 12.40 15.11
C VAL A 88 -10.55 11.77 16.39
N GLY A 89 -10.82 10.46 16.39
CA GLY A 89 -11.34 9.75 17.57
C GLY A 89 -10.33 9.63 18.71
N ALA A 90 -9.03 9.70 18.41
CA ALA A 90 -7.96 9.71 19.40
C ALA A 90 -7.72 11.11 20.01
N ALA A 91 -8.34 12.17 19.49
CA ALA A 91 -8.09 13.53 19.94
C ALA A 91 -8.39 13.70 21.44
N GLY A 92 -7.41 14.20 22.19
CA GLY A 92 -7.52 14.35 23.66
C GLY A 92 -7.46 13.02 24.44
N GLY A 93 -7.29 11.89 23.75
CA GLY A 93 -7.16 10.56 24.35
C GLY A 93 -5.71 10.14 24.65
N PRO A 94 -5.51 8.93 25.21
CA PRO A 94 -4.22 8.46 25.71
C PRO A 94 -3.14 8.30 24.63
N CYS A 95 -3.52 8.12 23.36
CA CYS A 95 -2.59 7.93 22.24
C CYS A 95 -2.55 9.11 21.27
N ALA A 96 -3.18 10.24 21.61
CA ALA A 96 -3.34 11.38 20.71
C ALA A 96 -1.99 11.87 20.13
N ALA A 97 -0.96 11.96 20.97
CA ALA A 97 0.35 12.46 20.55
C ALA A 97 1.04 11.53 19.55
N VAL A 98 1.05 10.22 19.82
CA VAL A 98 1.64 9.21 18.94
C VAL A 98 0.91 9.15 17.61
N ILE A 99 -0.43 9.12 17.64
CA ILE A 99 -1.26 9.08 16.44
C ILE A 99 -1.12 10.36 15.61
N ALA A 100 -1.02 11.53 16.26
CA ALA A 100 -0.83 12.80 15.55
C ALA A 100 0.47 12.81 14.74
N VAL A 101 1.56 12.27 15.29
CA VAL A 101 2.82 12.17 14.55
C VAL A 101 2.74 11.13 13.45
N ALA A 102 2.15 9.96 13.73
CA ALA A 102 1.94 8.93 12.71
C ALA A 102 1.14 9.47 11.51
N ASP A 103 0.05 10.19 11.79
CA ASP A 103 -0.82 10.83 10.80
C ASP A 103 -0.08 11.91 9.99
N GLN A 104 0.73 12.73 10.65
CA GLN A 104 1.57 13.74 9.96
C GLN A 104 2.58 13.10 9.00
N ILE A 105 3.25 12.04 9.42
CA ILE A 105 4.26 11.33 8.60
C ILE A 105 3.57 10.63 7.43
N LEU A 106 2.44 9.96 7.68
CA LEU A 106 1.63 9.34 6.64
C LEU A 106 1.23 10.36 5.58
N ARG A 107 0.62 11.49 5.98
CA ARG A 107 0.22 12.56 5.04
C ARG A 107 1.39 13.10 4.24
N THR A 108 2.55 13.23 4.86
CA THR A 108 3.77 13.68 4.18
C THR A 108 4.20 12.68 3.11
N ASN A 109 4.22 11.39 3.43
CA ASN A 109 4.60 10.33 2.50
C ASN A 109 3.57 10.14 1.36
N LEU A 110 2.28 10.32 1.65
CA LEU A 110 1.21 10.22 0.65
C LEU A 110 1.29 11.32 -0.43
N ARG A 111 2.00 12.44 -0.20
CA ARG A 111 2.21 13.48 -1.23
C ARG A 111 2.93 12.97 -2.48
N GLY A 112 3.75 11.93 -2.33
CA GLY A 112 4.44 11.29 -3.46
C GLY A 112 3.61 10.22 -4.17
N VAL A 113 2.45 9.84 -3.63
CA VAL A 113 1.63 8.74 -4.13
C VAL A 113 0.63 9.25 -5.15
N ARG A 114 0.58 8.57 -6.30
CA ARG A 114 -0.43 8.81 -7.33
C ARG A 114 -1.57 7.81 -7.19
N GLY A 115 -2.71 8.14 -7.79
CA GLY A 115 -3.83 7.21 -7.90
C GLY A 115 -4.79 7.19 -6.71
N ILE A 116 -4.55 7.97 -5.66
CA ILE A 116 -5.55 8.20 -4.60
C ILE A 116 -6.70 9.04 -5.18
N SER A 117 -7.94 8.59 -5.00
CA SER A 117 -9.14 9.25 -5.53
C SER A 117 -9.47 10.51 -4.72
N GLY A 118 -9.77 11.61 -5.41
CA GLY A 118 -10.18 12.87 -4.80
C GLY A 118 -10.15 14.04 -5.78
N ALA A 119 -10.91 15.10 -5.47
CA ALA A 119 -11.03 16.28 -6.34
C ALA A 119 -9.71 17.06 -6.49
N THR A 120 -8.86 17.04 -5.46
CA THR A 120 -7.53 17.62 -5.46
C THR A 120 -6.54 16.68 -4.76
N PRO A 121 -5.22 16.78 -5.02
CA PRO A 121 -4.24 15.95 -4.34
C PRO A 121 -4.32 16.02 -2.81
N ASN A 122 -4.52 17.23 -2.25
CA ASN A 122 -4.62 17.40 -0.81
C ASN A 122 -5.90 16.78 -0.24
N ALA A 123 -7.06 17.00 -0.90
CA ALA A 123 -8.31 16.38 -0.46
C ALA A 123 -8.27 14.84 -0.54
N ALA A 124 -7.58 14.29 -1.54
CA ALA A 124 -7.36 12.84 -1.65
C ALA A 124 -6.52 12.30 -0.48
N ILE A 125 -5.44 13.00 -0.13
CA ILE A 125 -4.59 12.65 1.03
C ILE A 125 -5.39 12.75 2.33
N ASP A 126 -6.17 13.82 2.50
CA ASP A 126 -6.99 14.04 3.70
C ASP A 126 -8.02 12.92 3.86
N ALA A 127 -8.71 12.56 2.77
CA ALA A 127 -9.67 11.47 2.76
C ALA A 127 -9.00 10.12 3.06
N ALA A 128 -7.85 9.83 2.44
CA ALA A 128 -7.12 8.59 2.67
C ALA A 128 -6.65 8.46 4.13
N ALA A 129 -6.01 9.50 4.68
CA ALA A 129 -5.54 9.53 6.07
C ALA A 129 -6.70 9.39 7.07
N ALA A 130 -7.88 9.96 6.77
CA ALA A 130 -9.06 9.82 7.62
C ALA A 130 -9.60 8.38 7.71
N THR A 131 -9.26 7.50 6.77
CA THR A 131 -9.66 6.08 6.81
C THR A 131 -8.83 5.23 7.76
N VAL A 132 -7.70 5.73 8.24
CA VAL A 132 -6.76 4.94 9.03
C VAL A 132 -7.33 4.65 10.41
N ARG A 133 -7.26 3.38 10.81
CA ARG A 133 -7.55 2.90 12.16
C ARG A 133 -6.25 2.52 12.82
N TRP A 134 -5.92 3.22 13.90
CA TRP A 134 -4.73 3.01 14.70
C TRP A 134 -5.08 2.18 15.93
N SER A 135 -4.19 1.26 16.26
CA SER A 135 -4.15 0.60 17.56
C SER A 135 -2.76 0.79 18.15
N VAL A 136 -2.69 1.24 19.40
CA VAL A 136 -1.45 1.59 20.09
C VAL A 136 -1.43 0.86 21.43
N PHE A 137 -0.38 0.09 21.68
CA PHE A 137 -0.14 -0.67 22.89
C PHE A 137 1.21 -0.25 23.47
N PRO A 138 1.27 0.80 24.31
CA PRO A 138 2.53 1.35 24.83
C PRO A 138 3.37 0.35 25.62
N ASN A 139 2.75 -0.63 26.28
CA ASN A 139 3.44 -1.60 27.14
C ASN A 139 3.43 -3.02 26.54
N GLY A 140 3.26 -3.11 25.21
CA GLY A 140 3.07 -4.38 24.53
C GLY A 140 1.64 -4.91 24.63
N GLY A 141 1.33 -5.88 23.78
CA GLY A 141 -0.03 -6.39 23.61
C GLY A 141 -0.20 -7.08 22.27
N THR A 142 -1.45 -7.16 21.84
CA THR A 142 -1.85 -7.85 20.61
C THR A 142 -2.89 -7.02 19.87
N CYS A 143 -2.70 -6.88 18.56
CA CYS A 143 -3.65 -6.22 17.67
C CYS A 143 -4.16 -7.19 16.59
N SER A 144 -5.35 -6.92 16.04
CA SER A 144 -5.88 -7.61 14.88
C SER A 144 -5.92 -6.65 13.70
N VAL A 145 -5.17 -6.95 12.64
CA VAL A 145 -5.12 -6.16 11.40
C VAL A 145 -5.46 -7.05 10.21
N GLY A 146 -6.51 -6.69 9.47
CA GLY A 146 -6.94 -7.47 8.30
C GLY A 146 -7.23 -8.96 8.60
N GLY A 147 -7.73 -9.27 9.80
CA GLY A 147 -8.00 -10.63 10.25
C GLY A 147 -6.76 -11.42 10.69
N ARG A 148 -5.58 -10.80 10.73
CA ARG A 148 -4.33 -11.39 11.25
C ARG A 148 -4.02 -10.81 12.61
N THR A 149 -3.66 -11.68 13.54
CA THR A 149 -3.21 -11.29 14.88
C THR A 149 -1.72 -10.98 14.83
N VAL A 150 -1.34 -9.81 15.31
CA VAL A 150 0.07 -9.40 15.51
C VAL A 150 0.29 -9.14 16.99
N SER A 151 1.32 -9.75 17.55
CA SER A 151 1.66 -9.64 18.97
C SER A 151 3.05 -9.03 19.14
N SER A 152 3.23 -8.30 20.24
CA SER A 152 4.54 -7.81 20.63
C SER A 152 5.50 -8.98 20.93
N PRO A 153 6.79 -8.89 20.53
CA PRO A 153 7.75 -9.98 20.71
C PRO A 153 8.14 -10.23 22.17
N ALA A 154 7.96 -9.26 23.06
CA ALA A 154 8.15 -9.44 24.50
C ALA A 154 7.15 -8.58 25.30
N PRO A 155 6.91 -8.92 26.58
CA PRO A 155 6.26 -8.00 27.51
C PRO A 155 7.02 -6.67 27.50
N ASP A 156 6.31 -5.54 27.54
CA ASP A 156 6.88 -4.19 27.62
C ASP A 156 7.54 -3.65 26.33
N ILE A 157 7.50 -4.38 25.21
CA ILE A 157 7.87 -3.81 23.91
C ILE A 157 6.63 -3.15 23.29
N PRO A 158 6.64 -1.83 23.05
CA PRO A 158 5.50 -1.15 22.46
C PRO A 158 5.15 -1.68 21.07
N LEU A 159 3.85 -1.77 20.79
CA LEU A 159 3.30 -2.23 19.51
C LEU A 159 2.35 -1.16 18.97
N ILE A 160 2.51 -0.79 17.70
CA ILE A 160 1.56 0.03 16.97
C ILE A 160 1.10 -0.73 15.73
N CYS A 161 -0.20 -0.74 15.51
CA CYS A 161 -0.82 -1.31 14.32
C CYS A 161 -1.70 -0.29 13.63
N ALA A 162 -1.77 -0.38 12.31
CA ALA A 162 -2.61 0.46 11.50
C ALA A 162 -3.26 -0.36 10.39
N GLU A 163 -4.52 -0.06 10.12
CA GLU A 163 -5.21 -0.50 8.91
C GLU A 163 -5.85 0.69 8.22
N MET A 164 -5.84 0.70 6.89
CA MET A 164 -6.50 1.75 6.10
C MET A 164 -7.14 1.18 4.84
N ARG A 165 -8.18 1.88 4.37
CA ARG A 165 -8.91 1.55 3.15
C ARG A 165 -9.04 2.81 2.29
N PRO A 166 -7.94 3.25 1.65
CA PRO A 166 -7.97 4.43 0.79
C PRO A 166 -8.86 4.15 -0.42
N VAL A 167 -9.53 5.18 -0.94
CA VAL A 167 -10.17 5.09 -2.25
C VAL A 167 -9.12 5.38 -3.30
N MET A 168 -8.91 4.46 -4.24
CA MET A 168 -7.98 4.61 -5.34
C MET A 168 -8.70 4.57 -6.68
N THR A 169 -8.15 5.29 -7.66
CA THR A 169 -8.60 5.26 -9.05
C THR A 169 -8.26 3.91 -9.67
N GLY A 170 -9.24 3.22 -10.24
CA GLY A 170 -9.04 1.91 -10.86
C GLY A 170 -8.41 1.99 -12.25
N ILE A 171 -8.37 0.82 -12.89
CA ILE A 171 -7.95 0.65 -14.29
C ILE A 171 -8.94 1.42 -15.18
N VAL A 172 -8.48 1.94 -16.32
CA VAL A 172 -9.31 2.76 -17.23
C VAL A 172 -10.63 2.05 -17.54
N GLY A 173 -11.74 2.69 -17.13
CA GLY A 173 -13.11 2.19 -17.30
C GLY A 173 -13.68 1.35 -16.16
N TRP A 174 -12.92 1.07 -15.10
CA TRP A 174 -13.31 0.15 -14.01
C TRP A 174 -13.68 0.84 -12.68
N GLY A 175 -13.76 2.17 -12.66
CA GLY A 175 -14.18 2.95 -11.49
C GLY A 175 -13.14 2.98 -10.37
N ASP A 176 -13.57 3.33 -9.16
CA ASP A 176 -12.71 3.37 -7.98
C ASP A 176 -12.64 2.00 -7.26
N PHE A 177 -11.55 1.75 -6.56
CA PHE A 177 -11.37 0.55 -5.73
C PHE A 177 -10.75 0.90 -4.38
N THR A 178 -11.00 0.05 -3.37
CA THR A 178 -10.60 0.31 -1.98
C THR A 178 -9.74 -0.85 -1.44
N PRO A 179 -8.41 -0.83 -1.65
CA PRO A 179 -7.54 -1.87 -1.13
C PRO A 179 -7.50 -1.83 0.40
N LEU A 180 -7.31 -2.98 1.04
CA LEU A 180 -6.99 -3.04 2.46
C LEU A 180 -5.47 -2.99 2.62
N ILE A 181 -4.98 -1.95 3.29
CA ILE A 181 -3.57 -1.77 3.61
C ILE A 181 -3.40 -1.96 5.11
N ILE A 182 -2.39 -2.72 5.51
CA ILE A 182 -2.09 -3.00 6.91
C ILE A 182 -0.62 -2.73 7.20
N ALA A 183 -0.34 -2.26 8.41
CA ALA A 183 1.00 -2.11 8.94
C ALA A 183 1.01 -2.44 10.43
N ALA A 184 2.10 -2.99 10.92
CA ALA A 184 2.33 -3.20 12.34
C ALA A 184 3.83 -3.12 12.60
N ASP A 185 4.22 -2.37 13.63
CA ASP A 185 5.60 -2.16 14.01
C ASP A 185 5.75 -2.21 15.53
N VAL A 186 6.96 -2.55 15.95
CA VAL A 186 7.37 -2.59 17.36
C VAL A 186 8.61 -1.72 17.55
N LEU A 187 8.84 -1.25 18.77
CA LEU A 187 10.07 -0.52 19.08
C LEU A 187 11.28 -1.47 18.99
N ASP A 188 12.29 -1.09 18.20
CA ASP A 188 13.55 -1.83 18.12
C ASP A 188 14.30 -1.75 19.46
N PRO A 189 14.75 -2.89 20.03
CA PRO A 189 15.59 -2.85 21.22
C PRO A 189 16.96 -2.25 20.89
N ALA A 190 17.43 -1.31 21.71
CA ALA A 190 18.81 -0.83 21.63
C ALA A 190 19.76 -2.01 21.90
N ARG A 191 20.59 -2.36 20.92
CA ARG A 191 21.67 -3.36 21.06
C ARG A 191 23.00 -2.68 21.37
#